data_AF-A0A927JFI9-F1
#
_entry.id   AF-A0A927JFI9-F1
#
_cell.length_a   1.000
_cell.length_b   1.000
_cell.length_c   1.000
_cell.angle_alpha   90.00
_cell.angle_beta   90.00
_cell.angle_gamma   90.00
#
_symmetry.space_group_name_H-M   'P 1'
#
loop_
_entity.id
_entity.type
_entity.pdbx_description
1 polymer ?
#
loop_
_entity_poly.entity_id
_entity_poly.type
_entity_poly.pdbx_seq_one_letter_code
_entity_poly.pdbx_strand_id
1 'polypeptide(L)'
;MDIPEAGMASLYIKDEETSRLAQELAERRQLTKTAAVRLALTNELAKDQPEQSLHDVIAELRRTSTLKFDPTVVIDKAFYDSLNDEEDG
;
A
#
# COMPACT_ATOMS: atom_id res chain seq x y z
N MET A 1 13.52 3.21 23.26
CA MET A 1 12.20 2.84 22.71
C MET A 1 12.31 1.38 22.36
N ASP A 2 11.80 0.52 23.24
CA ASP A 2 11.85 -0.94 23.10
C ASP A 2 10.90 -1.32 21.97
N ILE A 3 11.43 -1.86 20.87
CA ILE A 3 10.61 -2.44 19.81
C ILE A 3 10.25 -3.83 20.33
N PRO A 4 8.97 -4.14 20.61
CA PRO A 4 8.65 -5.45 21.14
C PRO A 4 9.11 -6.49 20.12
N GLU A 5 10.02 -7.38 20.54
CA GLU A 5 10.25 -8.65 19.87
C GLU A 5 8.89 -9.33 19.75
N ALA A 6 8.23 -9.17 18.61
CA ALA A 6 7.16 -10.06 18.20
C ALA A 6 7.86 -11.40 17.95
N GLY A 7 8.11 -12.10 19.06
CA GLY A 7 8.82 -13.36 19.09
C GLY A 7 8.21 -14.30 18.06
N MET A 8 9.05 -15.20 17.56
CA MET A 8 8.74 -16.28 16.63
C MET A 8 7.73 -17.27 17.23
N ALA A 9 6.54 -16.79 17.59
CA ALA A 9 5.44 -17.57 18.12
C ALA A 9 4.87 -18.41 16.98
N SER A 10 4.97 -19.72 17.15
CA SER A 10 4.36 -20.68 16.23
C SER A 10 2.85 -20.68 16.46
N LEU A 11 2.09 -20.43 15.39
CA LEU A 11 0.64 -20.55 15.40
C LEU A 11 0.27 -21.99 15.03
N TYR A 12 -0.36 -22.72 15.96
CA TYR A 12 -0.88 -24.05 15.70
C TYR A 12 -2.37 -24.01 15.36
N ILE A 13 -2.72 -24.51 14.18
CA ILE A 13 -4.09 -24.56 13.68
C ILE A 13 -4.57 -26.00 13.80
N LYS A 14 -5.57 -26.23 14.67
CA LYS A 14 -6.15 -27.56 14.90
C LYS A 14 -7.07 -28.02 13.77
N ASP A 15 -7.71 -27.08 13.09
CA ASP A 15 -8.62 -27.35 11.99
C ASP A 15 -7.84 -27.67 10.71
N GLU A 16 -8.12 -28.83 10.11
CA GLU A 16 -7.40 -29.32 8.93
C GLU A 16 -7.67 -28.46 7.69
N GLU A 17 -8.89 -27.97 7.52
CA GLU A 17 -9.26 -27.15 6.37
C GLU A 17 -8.55 -25.79 6.41
N THR A 18 -8.58 -25.12 7.55
CA THR A 18 -7.86 -23.86 7.79
C THR A 18 -6.36 -24.04 7.63
N SER A 19 -5.82 -25.17 8.12
CA SER A 19 -4.41 -25.53 7.97
C SER A 19 -4.02 -25.70 6.49
N ARG A 20 -4.88 -26.32 5.67
CA ARG A 20 -4.71 -26.48 4.22
C ARG A 20 -4.76 -25.13 3.50
N LEU A 21 -5.74 -24.29 3.81
CA LEU A 21 -5.88 -22.94 3.21
C LEU A 21 -4.66 -22.06 3.51
N ALA A 22 -4.17 -22.09 4.76
CA ALA A 22 -2.98 -21.36 5.15
C ALA A 22 -1.73 -21.86 4.40
N GLN A 23 -1.61 -23.17 4.17
CA GLN A 23 -0.53 -23.77 3.40
C GLN A 23 -0.60 -23.37 1.92
N GLU A 24 -1.78 -23.44 1.31
CA GLU A 24 -2.01 -23.04 -0.08
C GLU A 24 -1.66 -21.57 -0.32
N LEU A 25 -2.06 -20.68 0.61
CA LEU A 25 -1.71 -19.27 0.54
C LEU A 25 -0.19 -19.05 0.68
N ALA A 26 0.46 -19.80 1.57
CA ALA A 26 1.90 -19.76 1.77
C ALA A 26 2.66 -20.14 0.50
N GLU A 27 2.26 -21.23 -0.17
CA GLU A 27 2.85 -21.68 -1.43
C GLU A 27 2.67 -20.67 -2.56
N ARG A 28 1.46 -20.13 -2.72
CA ARG A 28 1.17 -19.13 -3.76
C ARG A 28 1.94 -17.83 -3.58
N ARG A 29 2.26 -17.46 -2.34
CA ARG A 29 2.95 -16.21 -2.00
C ARG A 29 4.44 -16.40 -1.70
N GLN A 30 4.94 -17.64 -1.74
CA GLN A 30 6.31 -18.00 -1.35
C GLN A 30 6.67 -17.52 0.07
N LEU A 31 5.72 -17.66 0.98
CA LEU A 31 5.84 -17.26 2.39
C LEU A 31 5.86 -18.47 3.30
N THR A 32 6.27 -18.28 4.55
CA THR A 32 6.01 -19.27 5.60
C THR A 32 4.52 -19.31 5.94
N LYS A 33 4.02 -20.44 6.43
CA LYS A 33 2.61 -20.59 6.82
C LYS A 33 2.14 -19.52 7.82
N THR A 34 2.98 -19.21 8.82
CA THR A 34 2.69 -18.14 9.79
C THR A 34 2.65 -16.76 9.14
N ALA A 35 3.55 -16.48 8.20
CA ALA A 35 3.56 -15.21 7.46
C ALA A 35 2.34 -15.08 6.52
N ALA A 36 1.92 -16.18 5.90
CA ALA A 36 0.72 -16.23 5.07
C ALA A 36 -0.56 -15.96 5.88
N VAL A 37 -0.68 -16.58 7.06
CA VAL A 37 -1.81 -16.32 7.97
C VAL A 37 -1.81 -14.87 8.43
N ARG A 38 -0.66 -14.33 8.83
CA ARG A 38 -0.54 -12.92 9.22
C ARG A 38 -0.97 -11.99 8.10
N LEU A 39 -0.51 -12.24 6.86
CA LEU A 39 -0.90 -11.47 5.68
C LEU A 39 -2.41 -11.51 5.44
N ALA A 40 -3.03 -12.68 5.50
CA ALA A 40 -4.47 -12.83 5.33
C ALA A 40 -5.25 -12.03 6.38
N LEU A 41 -4.87 -12.15 7.65
CA LEU A 41 -5.52 -11.41 8.75
C LEU A 41 -5.35 -9.91 8.60
N THR A 42 -4.14 -9.44 8.26
CA THR A 42 -3.89 -8.01 8.02
C THR A 42 -4.78 -7.49 6.89
N ASN A 43 -4.90 -8.23 5.79
CA ASN A 43 -5.72 -7.82 4.65
C ASN A 43 -7.21 -7.79 4.99
N GLU A 44 -7.74 -8.79 5.70
CA GLU A 44 -9.15 -8.77 6.11
C GLU A 44 -9.42 -7.61 7.08
N LEU A 45 -8.55 -7.38 8.06
CA LEU A 45 -8.69 -6.25 8.98
C LEU A 45 -8.52 -4.88 8.30
N ALA A 46 -7.79 -4.81 7.18
CA ALA A 46 -7.65 -3.61 6.38
C ALA A 46 -8.91 -3.32 5.55
N LYS A 47 -9.69 -4.35 5.15
CA LYS A 47 -10.96 -4.17 4.43
C LYS A 47 -12.04 -3.52 5.29
N ASP A 48 -12.00 -3.76 6.60
CA ASP A 48 -12.92 -3.14 7.56
C ASP A 48 -12.54 -1.70 7.90
N GLN A 49 -11.34 -1.26 7.51
CA GLN A 49 -10.97 0.15 7.59
C GLN A 49 -11.59 0.86 6.39
N PRO A 50 -12.20 2.04 6.56
CA PRO A 50 -12.70 2.81 5.43
C PRO A 50 -11.53 3.02 4.47
N GLU A 51 -11.68 2.53 3.24
CA GLU A 51 -10.71 2.74 2.16
C GLU A 51 -10.36 4.22 2.17
N GLN A 52 -9.10 4.52 2.49
CA GLN A 52 -8.63 5.90 2.48
C GLN A 52 -8.89 6.39 1.06
N SER A 53 -9.78 7.37 0.91
CA SER A 53 -10.23 7.75 -0.41
C SER A 53 -9.01 8.20 -1.21
N LEU A 54 -9.00 7.92 -2.53
CA LEU A 54 -7.91 8.40 -3.39
C LEU A 54 -7.69 9.91 -3.24
N HIS A 55 -8.76 10.65 -2.94
CA HIS A 55 -8.70 12.06 -2.58
C HIS A 55 -7.84 12.32 -1.33
N ASP A 56 -8.03 11.56 -0.25
CA ASP A 56 -7.27 11.69 0.99
C ASP A 56 -5.80 11.31 0.81
N VAL A 57 -5.52 10.28 0.01
CA VAL A 57 -4.15 9.87 -0.34
C VAL A 57 -3.45 10.98 -1.11
N ILE A 58 -4.11 11.59 -2.10
CA ILE A 58 -3.57 12.71 -2.89
C ILE A 58 -3.41 13.96 -2.02
N ALA A 59 -4.34 14.22 -1.10
CA ALA A 59 -4.25 15.36 -0.18
C ALA A 59 -3.08 15.23 0.79
N GLU A 60 -2.84 14.03 1.35
CA GLU A 60 -1.67 13.73 2.17
C GLU A 60 -0.37 13.90 1.38
N LEU A 61 -0.32 13.37 0.16
CA LEU A 61 0.84 13.51 -0.73
C LEU A 61 1.13 14.98 -1.03
N ARG A 62 0.11 15.79 -1.33
CA ARG A 62 0.28 17.24 -1.53
C ARG A 62 0.77 17.96 -0.28
N ARG A 63 0.28 17.57 0.91
CA ARG A 63 0.68 18.19 2.19
C ARG A 63 2.13 17.88 2.56
N THR A 64 2.58 16.66 2.28
CA THR A 64 3.91 16.16 2.63
C THR A 64 4.96 16.41 1.54
N SER A 65 4.52 16.73 0.32
CA SER A 65 5.40 17.01 -0.79
C SER A 65 6.25 18.27 -0.54
N THR A 66 7.55 18.17 -0.82
CA THR A 66 8.48 19.30 -0.83
C THR A 66 8.41 20.10 -2.14
N LEU A 67 7.56 19.70 -3.08
CA LEU A 67 7.38 20.40 -4.35
C LEU A 67 6.74 21.75 -4.06
N LYS A 68 7.45 22.81 -4.46
CA LYS A 68 6.94 24.18 -4.37
C LYS A 68 5.91 24.37 -5.48
N PHE A 69 4.64 24.44 -5.10
CA PHE A 69 3.61 24.95 -5.99
C PHE A 69 3.70 26.48 -5.98
N ASP A 70 3.94 27.08 -7.15
CA ASP A 70 3.83 28.52 -7.31
C ASP A 70 2.39 28.86 -7.76
N PRO A 71 1.57 29.45 -6.89
CA PRO A 71 0.18 29.77 -7.21
C PRO A 71 0.04 30.89 -8.26
N THR A 72 1.14 31.54 -8.63
CA THR A 72 1.15 32.59 -9.65
C THR A 72 1.32 32.05 -11.07
N VAL A 73 1.64 30.76 -11.23
CA VAL A 73 1.72 30.11 -12.54
C VAL A 73 0.31 29.80 -13.03
N VAL A 74 -0.09 30.49 -14.10
CA VAL A 74 -1.34 30.20 -14.81
C VAL A 74 -1.11 28.96 -15.67
N ILE A 75 -1.63 27.81 -15.22
CA ILE A 75 -1.62 26.56 -15.97
C ILE A 75 -2.80 26.60 -16.95
N ASP A 76 -2.61 27.25 -18.10
CA ASP A 76 -3.60 27.30 -19.17
C ASP A 76 -3.23 26.36 -20.35
N LYS A 77 -4.03 26.39 -21.41
CA LYS A 77 -3.77 25.56 -22.59
C LYS A 77 -2.42 25.89 -23.24
N ALA A 78 -2.06 27.17 -23.31
CA ALA A 78 -0.80 27.60 -23.90
C ALA A 78 0.41 27.10 -23.09
N PHE A 79 0.27 26.98 -21.77
CA PHE A 79 1.26 26.31 -20.92
C PHE A 79 1.47 24.85 -21.33
N TYR A 80 0.40 24.06 -21.51
CA TYR A 80 0.51 22.66 -21.92
C TYR A 80 1.06 22.50 -23.34
N ASP A 81 0.65 23.37 -24.27
CA ASP A 81 1.17 23.38 -25.63
C ASP A 81 2.70 23.64 -25.63
N SER A 82 3.19 24.56 -24.77
CA SER A 82 4.63 24.85 -24.63
C SER A 82 5.47 23.71 -24.04
N LEU A 83 4.88 22.81 -23.24
CA LEU A 83 5.58 21.62 -22.71
C LEU A 83 5.72 20.52 -23.75
N ASN A 84 4.85 20.53 -24.76
CA ASN A 84 4.78 19.50 -25.79
C ASN A 84 5.51 19.91 -27.09
N ASP A 85 5.82 21.20 -27.25
CA ASP A 85 6.57 21.75 -28.37
C ASP A 85 8.11 21.52 -28.27
N GLU A 86 8.62 20.99 -27.15
CA GLU A 86 10.03 20.57 -27.01
C GLU A 86 10.23 19.07 -27.36
N GLU A 87 9.78 18.64 -28.54
CA GLU A 87 10.22 17.35 -29.12
C GLU A 87 10.16 17.38 -30.67
N ASP A 88 10.75 18.41 -31.28
CA ASP A 88 11.15 18.38 -32.71
C ASP A 88 12.49 19.13 -32.87
N GLY A 89 13.58 18.41 -32.64
CA GLY A 89 14.96 18.88 -32.83
C GLY A 89 15.98 17.75 -32.88
#